data_AF-A0A7U2R8R2-F1
#
_entry.id   AF-A0A7U2R8R2-F1
#
_cell.length_a   1.000
_cell.length_b   1.000
_cell.length_c   1.000
_cell.angle_alpha   90.00
_cell.angle_beta   90.00
_cell.angle_gamma   90.00
#
_symmetry.space_group_name_H-M   'P 1'
#
loop_
_entity.id
_entity.type
_entity.pdbx_description
1 polymer ?
#
loop_
_entity_poly.entity_id
_entity_poly.type
_entity_poly.pdbx_seq_one_letter_code
_entity_poly.pdbx_strand_id
1 'polypeptide(L)' 'MSTNKEILFKGIKYIAWALPLYFIGPSIIYNAFVNKGNIWHYLVLAIGIIASFFAVFLTFRALKTIMQSLFDGNK' A
#
# COMPACT_ATOMS: atom_id res chain seq x y z
N MET A 1 -2.23 -29.92 -3.72
CA MET A 1 -2.57 -28.50 -3.93
C MET A 1 -1.52 -27.90 -4.84
N SER A 2 -1.87 -27.56 -6.07
CA SER A 2 -0.99 -26.82 -6.98
C SER A 2 -1.27 -25.34 -6.79
N THR A 3 -0.37 -24.62 -6.12
CA THR A 3 -0.45 -23.16 -5.99
C THR A 3 -0.45 -22.52 -7.38
N ASN A 4 -1.39 -21.62 -7.64
CA ASN A 4 -1.40 -20.85 -8.88
C ASN A 4 -0.32 -19.76 -8.81
N LYS A 5 0.84 -20.05 -9.41
CA LYS A 5 2.03 -19.17 -9.37
C LYS A 5 1.77 -17.80 -9.99
N GLU A 6 0.92 -17.69 -11.02
CA GLU A 6 0.61 -16.41 -11.66
C GLU A 6 -0.11 -15.46 -10.71
N ILE A 7 -1.14 -15.97 -10.02
CA ILE A 7 -1.90 -15.19 -9.04
C ILE A 7 -1.01 -14.83 -7.84
N LEU A 8 -0.14 -15.76 -7.42
CA LEU A 8 0.83 -15.51 -6.35
C LEU A 8 1.77 -14.35 -6.71
N PHE A 9 2.36 -14.36 -7.90
CA PHE A 9 3.24 -13.28 -8.38
C PHE A 9 2.50 -11.93 -8.46
N LYS A 10 1.23 -11.94 -8.84
CA LYS A 10 0.40 -10.72 -8.83
C LYS A 10 0.22 -10.15 -7.42
N GLY A 11 -0.01 -11.01 -6.43
CA GLY A 11 -0.07 -10.63 -5.02
C GLY A 11 1.25 -10.04 -4.52
N ILE A 12 2.38 -10.70 -4.82
CA ILE A 12 3.72 -10.21 -4.46
C ILE A 12 4.00 -8.84 -5.11
N LYS A 13 3.60 -8.64 -6.38
CA LYS A 13 3.73 -7.35 -7.07
C LYS A 13 2.98 -6.25 -6.32
N TYR A 14 1.78 -6.50 -5.82
CA TYR A 14 1.04 -5.52 -5.01
C TYR A 14 1.75 -5.18 -3.69
N ILE A 15 2.37 -6.15 -3.01
CA ILE A 15 3.21 -5.87 -1.82
C ILE A 15 4.42 -5.01 -2.20
N ALA A 16 5.09 -5.32 -3.31
CA ALA A 16 6.24 -4.55 -3.77
C ALA A 16 5.89 -3.08 -4.07
N TRP A 17 4.66 -2.81 -4.54
CA TRP A 17 4.15 -1.44 -4.71
C TRP A 17 3.73 -0.78 -3.39
N ALA A 18 3.22 -1.55 -2.41
CA ALA A 18 2.82 -1.02 -1.11
C ALA A 18 4.02 -0.59 -0.27
N LEU A 19 5.13 -1.33 -0.36
CA LEU A 19 6.34 -1.10 0.44
C LEU A 19 6.90 0.33 0.32
N PRO A 20 7.21 0.89 -0.87
CA PRO A 20 7.68 2.26 -0.98
C PRO A 20 6.63 3.27 -0.50
N LEU A 21 5.34 2.98 -0.67
CA LEU A 21 4.25 3.82 -0.22
C LEU A 21 4.21 3.97 1.31
N TYR A 22 4.56 2.92 2.05
CA TYR A 22 4.70 2.96 3.51
C TYR A 22 5.84 3.86 3.99
N PHE A 23 6.86 4.10 3.19
CA PHE A 23 7.90 5.08 3.52
C PHE A 23 7.50 6.49 3.09
N ILE A 24 6.89 6.62 1.90
CA ILE A 24 6.52 7.91 1.32
C ILE A 24 5.39 8.58 2.13
N GLY A 25 4.31 7.85 2.45
CA GLY A 25 3.15 8.42 3.16
C GLY A 25 3.52 9.10 4.48
N PRO A 26 4.13 8.37 5.45
CA PRO A 26 4.58 8.94 6.71
C PRO A 26 5.64 10.04 6.55
N SER A 27 6.54 9.93 5.56
CA SER A 27 7.54 10.98 5.30
C SER A 27 6.88 12.29 4.85
N ILE A 28 5.85 12.21 4.00
CA ILE A 28 5.05 13.37 3.58
C ILE A 28 4.29 13.96 4.78
N ILE A 29 3.68 13.12 5.61
CA ILE A 29 2.98 13.55 6.84
C ILE A 29 3.95 14.28 7.78
N TYR A 30 5.13 13.72 8.01
CA TYR A 30 6.17 14.35 8.82
C TYR A 30 6.57 15.71 8.26
N ASN A 31 6.82 15.81 6.96
CA ASN A 31 7.17 17.06 6.31
C ASN A 31 6.06 18.13 6.46
N ALA A 32 4.80 17.73 6.34
CA ALA A 32 3.66 18.63 6.56
C ALA A 32 3.59 19.16 8.00
N PHE A 33 3.88 18.32 9.00
CA PHE A 33 3.91 18.76 10.41
C PHE A 33 5.10 19.65 10.76
N VAL A 34 6.22 19.54 10.04
CA VAL A 34 7.36 20.46 10.20
C VAL A 34 7.06 21.83 9.57
N ASN A 35 6.34 21.86 8.45
CA ASN A 35 6.06 23.08 7.68
C ASN A 35 4.75 23.80 8.06
N LYS A 36 4.36 23.77 9.35
CA LYS A 36 3.10 24.38 9.85
C LYS A 36 2.91 25.87 9.54
N GLY A 37 4.00 26.60 9.28
CA GLY A 37 3.95 28.02 8.93
C GLY A 37 3.42 28.33 7.53
N ASN A 38 3.29 27.31 6.66
CA ASN A 38 2.83 27.49 5.28
C ASN A 38 1.40 26.97 5.13
N ILE A 39 0.48 27.73 4.53
CA ILE A 39 -0.93 27.32 4.34
C ILE A 39 -1.06 25.98 3.59
N TRP A 40 -0.09 25.67 2.71
CA TRP A 40 -0.05 24.46 1.90
C TRP A 40 0.18 23.17 2.72
N HIS A 41 0.60 23.27 3.98
CA HIS A 41 0.86 22.10 4.81
C HIS A 41 -0.37 21.22 5.01
N TYR A 42 -1.58 21.79 5.09
CA TYR A 42 -2.83 21.03 5.20
C TYR A 42 -3.08 20.16 3.96
N LEU A 43 -2.76 20.68 2.77
CA LEU A 43 -2.90 19.94 1.51
C LEU A 43 -1.90 18.79 1.44
N VAL A 44 -0.64 19.04 1.80
CA VAL A 44 0.41 18.02 1.86
C VAL A 44 0.07 16.95 2.91
N LEU A 45 -0.46 17.35 4.07
CA LEU A 45 -0.91 16.45 5.12
C LEU A 45 -2.03 15.51 4.61
N ALA A 46 -3.01 16.06 3.90
CA ALA A 46 -4.09 15.27 3.31
C ALA A 46 -3.56 14.24 2.30
N ILE A 47 -2.62 14.62 1.43
CA ILE A 47 -1.97 13.70 0.48
C ILE A 47 -1.24 12.58 1.22
N GLY A 48 -0.47 12.92 2.27
CA GLY A 48 0.24 11.93 3.08
C GLY A 48 -0.69 10.91 3.73
N ILE A 49 -1.81 11.38 4.30
CA ILE A 49 -2.82 10.52 4.92
C ILE A 49 -3.46 9.59 3.87
N ILE A 50 -3.88 10.13 2.72
CA ILE A 50 -4.47 9.34 1.64
C ILE A 50 -3.48 8.28 1.13
N ALA A 51 -2.21 8.64 0.94
CA ALA A 51 -1.17 7.71 0.53
C ALA A 51 -0.97 6.58 1.55
N SER A 52 -0.96 6.88 2.84
CA SER A 52 -0.89 5.87 3.91
C SER A 52 -2.09 4.93 3.91
N PHE A 53 -3.32 5.45 3.79
CA PHE A 53 -4.52 4.61 3.67
C PHE A 53 -4.49 3.73 2.41
N PHE A 54 -4.03 4.28 1.29
CA PHE A 54 -3.90 3.53 0.05
C PHE A 54 -2.86 2.40 0.16
N ALA A 55 -1.75 2.61 0.87
CA ALA A 55 -0.74 1.58 1.14
C ALA A 55 -1.33 0.39 1.91
N VAL A 56 -2.11 0.70 2.95
CA VAL A 56 -2.84 -0.29 3.76
C VAL A 56 -3.84 -1.05 2.91
N PHE A 57 -4.67 -0.35 2.13
CA PHE A 57 -5.63 -0.96 1.21
C PHE A 57 -4.96 -1.90 0.20
N LEU A 58 -3.85 -1.47 -0.39
CA LEU A 58 -3.10 -2.27 -1.36
C LEU A 58 -2.54 -3.54 -0.71
N THR A 59 -2.08 -3.46 0.53
CA THR A 59 -1.58 -4.60 1.30
C THR A 59 -2.68 -5.62 1.58
N PHE A 60 -3.87 -5.18 2.01
CA PHE A 60 -5.02 -6.09 2.19
C PHE A 60 -5.40 -6.79 0.89
N ARG A 61 -5.44 -6.05 -0.23
CA ARG A 61 -5.72 -6.63 -1.54
C ARG A 61 -4.64 -7.62 -1.99
N ALA A 62 -3.38 -7.33 -1.69
CA ALA A 62 -2.25 -8.20 -1.96
C ALA A 62 -2.37 -9.52 -1.18
N LEU A 63 -2.59 -9.44 0.13
CA LEU A 63 -2.78 -10.61 1.01
C LEU A 63 -3.95 -11.48 0.55
N LYS A 64 -5.10 -10.87 0.20
CA LYS A 64 -6.24 -11.60 -0.35
C LYS A 64 -5.88 -12.34 -1.65
N THR A 65 -5.13 -11.69 -2.54
CA THR A 65 -4.68 -12.29 -3.82
C THR A 65 -3.73 -13.47 -3.57
N ILE A 66 -2.80 -13.33 -2.63
CA ILE A 66 -1.89 -14.41 -2.22
C ILE A 66 -2.67 -15.57 -1.62
N MET A 67 -3.61 -15.31 -0.70
CA MET A 67 -4.43 -16.35 -0.09
C MET A 67 -5.27 -17.11 -1.12
N GLN A 68 -5.85 -16.39 -2.09
CA GLN A 68 -6.56 -17.02 -3.22
C GLN A 68 -5.62 -17.90 -4.07
N SER A 69 -4.39 -17.48 -4.31
CA SER A 69 -3.43 -18.28 -5.08
C SER A 69 -3.02 -19.60 -4.40
N LEU A 70 -3.00 -19.60 -3.07
CA LEU A 70 -2.59 -20.74 -2.25
C LEU A 70 -3.74 -21.73 -2.02
N PHE A 71 -4.96 -21.24 -1.79
CA PHE A 71 -6.10 -22.07 -1.37
C PHE A 71 -7.18 -22.26 -2.44
N ASP A 72 -7.36 -21.29 -3.35
CA ASP A 72 -8.42 -21.27 -4.36
C ASP A 72 -7.90 -21.58 -5.78
N GLY A 73 -6.62 -21.91 -5.95
CA GLY A 73 -5.99 -22.22 -7.25
C GLY A 73 -6.52 -23.49 -7.95
N ASN A 74 -7.49 -24.18 -7.35
CA ASN A 74 -8.09 -25.42 -7.83
C ASN A 74 -9.64 -25.32 -7.90
N LYS A 75 -10.18 -24.25 -8.49
CA LYS A 75 -11.54 -24.28 -9.08
C LYS A 75 -11.43 -24.29 -10.59
#